data_AF-A0A1M6F990-F1
#
_entry.id   AF-A0A1M6F990-F1
#
_cell.length_a   1.000
_cell.length_b   1.000
_cell.length_c   1.000
_cell.angle_alpha   90.00
_cell.angle_beta   90.00
_cell.angle_gamma   90.00
#
_symmetry.space_group_name_H-M   'P 1'
#
loop_
_entity.id
_entity.type
_entity.pdbx_description
1 polymer ?
#
loop_
_entity_poly.entity_id
_entity_poly.type
_entity_poly.pdbx_seq_one_letter_code
_entity_poly.pdbx_strand_id
1 'polypeptide(L)'
;MKIKTKQFLTLLMAVLFSISFPLTAFASTSTENSLVNVVVSDSDKQTIIAQVPKKYVDEYKEKLKNPVFKQEQINMMSGNARTLPEGKIIAQNYLYRSDIKRIYESVQPGAFESLVLTFGPSIAVAKIIKALGLSSPWGIVGALGTWLVEYIRVKPEDWWTQSYIMLLENSIWCVRVSHIQNLKPTYPAAWLILERL
;
A
#
# COMPACT_ATOMS: atom_id res chain seq x y z
N MET A 1 -35.19 6.85 -53.59
CA MET A 1 -35.26 6.69 -52.13
C MET A 1 -33.84 6.58 -51.59
N LYS A 2 -33.30 7.65 -51.00
CA LYS A 2 -31.88 7.82 -50.65
C LYS A 2 -31.60 7.15 -49.29
N ILE A 3 -30.77 6.12 -49.29
CA ILE A 3 -30.35 5.40 -48.08
C ILE A 3 -29.36 6.27 -47.30
N LYS A 4 -29.62 6.43 -46.00
CA LYS A 4 -28.92 7.32 -45.06
C LYS A 4 -27.48 6.87 -44.79
N THR A 5 -26.54 7.24 -45.66
CA THR A 5 -25.08 6.99 -45.48
C THR A 5 -24.45 7.72 -44.28
N LYS A 6 -25.12 8.73 -43.73
CA LYS A 6 -24.60 9.49 -42.57
C LYS A 6 -24.67 8.76 -41.23
N GLN A 7 -25.59 7.80 -41.07
CA GLN A 7 -25.75 7.05 -39.81
C GLN A 7 -24.76 5.88 -39.69
N PHE A 8 -24.26 5.35 -40.81
CA PHE A 8 -23.29 4.25 -40.80
C PHE A 8 -21.87 4.74 -40.49
N LEU A 9 -21.52 5.95 -40.92
CA LEU A 9 -20.20 6.55 -40.66
C LEU A 9 -20.04 6.99 -39.20
N THR A 10 -21.14 7.39 -38.53
CA THR A 10 -21.13 7.75 -37.11
C THR A 10 -21.03 6.53 -36.19
N LEU A 11 -21.57 5.38 -36.61
CA LEU A 11 -21.45 4.13 -35.85
C LEU A 11 -20.02 3.56 -35.91
N LEU A 12 -19.34 3.68 -37.06
CA LEU A 12 -17.96 3.18 -37.23
C LEU A 12 -16.94 3.99 -36.41
N MET A 13 -17.15 5.30 -36.27
CA MET A 13 -16.29 6.17 -35.45
C MET A 13 -16.48 5.99 -33.94
N ALA A 14 -17.66 5.54 -33.49
CA ALA A 14 -17.90 5.24 -32.07
C ALA A 14 -17.24 3.93 -31.60
N VAL A 15 -17.09 2.95 -32.50
CA VAL A 15 -16.42 1.67 -32.19
C VAL A 15 -14.89 1.82 -32.12
N LEU A 16 -14.31 2.75 -32.89
CA LEU A 16 -12.86 2.99 -32.90
C LEU A 16 -12.34 3.76 -31.69
N PHE A 17 -13.21 4.44 -30.93
CA PHE A 17 -12.81 5.18 -29.71
C PHE A 17 -12.83 4.32 -28.43
N SER A 18 -13.13 3.02 -28.55
CA SER A 18 -13.27 2.11 -27.40
C SER A 18 -12.04 1.18 -27.17
N ILE A 19 -10.95 1.34 -27.93
CA ILE A 19 -9.78 0.42 -27.88
C ILE A 19 -8.47 1.16 -27.51
N SER A 20 -8.55 2.37 -26.96
CA SER A 20 -7.38 3.10 -26.46
C SER A 20 -7.35 3.15 -24.92
N PHE A 21 -7.64 2.01 -24.29
CA PHE A 21 -6.99 1.70 -23.02
C PHE A 21 -5.70 0.94 -23.37
N PRO A 22 -4.50 1.47 -23.12
CA PRO A 22 -3.42 0.58 -22.75
C PRO A 22 -3.83 0.01 -21.40
N LEU A 23 -4.67 -1.04 -21.42
CA LEU A 23 -4.63 -2.03 -20.37
C LEU A 23 -3.21 -2.56 -20.48
N THR A 24 -2.29 -2.00 -19.68
CA THR A 24 -1.01 -2.63 -19.44
C THR A 24 -1.38 -3.96 -18.80
N ALA A 25 -1.56 -4.97 -19.65
CA ALA A 25 -1.55 -6.34 -19.27
C ALA A 25 -0.29 -6.47 -18.42
N PHE A 26 -0.49 -6.65 -17.11
CA PHE A 26 0.58 -7.09 -16.24
C PHE A 26 1.14 -8.31 -16.93
N ALA A 27 2.40 -8.18 -17.40
CA ALA A 27 3.12 -9.29 -17.93
C ALA A 27 2.97 -10.42 -16.91
N SER A 28 2.29 -11.48 -17.33
CA SER A 28 2.32 -12.78 -16.68
C SER A 28 3.78 -13.22 -16.70
N THR A 29 4.57 -12.72 -15.76
CA THR A 29 5.92 -13.19 -15.53
C THR A 29 5.80 -14.66 -15.14
N SER A 30 6.56 -15.49 -15.85
CA SER A 30 6.70 -16.91 -15.59
C SER A 30 6.80 -17.20 -14.08
N THR A 31 6.19 -18.29 -13.65
CA THR A 31 6.11 -18.74 -12.25
C THR A 31 7.48 -18.82 -11.55
N GLU A 32 8.58 -18.92 -12.31
CA GLU A 32 9.97 -18.88 -11.83
C GLU A 32 10.45 -17.50 -11.33
N ASN A 33 9.93 -16.39 -11.88
CA ASN A 33 10.31 -15.03 -11.51
C ASN A 33 9.35 -14.36 -10.51
N SER A 34 8.49 -15.15 -9.87
CA SER A 34 7.60 -14.66 -8.83
C SER A 34 8.41 -14.16 -7.62
N LEU A 35 8.19 -12.89 -7.25
CA LEU A 35 8.76 -12.30 -6.04
C LEU A 35 7.93 -12.70 -4.82
N VAL A 36 8.63 -13.02 -3.74
CA VAL A 36 8.05 -13.39 -2.45
C VAL A 36 8.49 -12.38 -1.40
N ASN A 37 7.54 -11.92 -0.59
CA ASN A 37 7.79 -11.01 0.52
C ASN A 37 8.38 -11.79 1.71
N VAL A 38 9.58 -11.39 2.15
CA VAL A 38 10.25 -11.93 3.33
C VAL A 38 10.40 -10.81 4.36
N VAL A 39 9.85 -10.98 5.56
CA VAL A 39 9.99 -10.00 6.64
C VAL A 39 11.41 -10.07 7.18
N VAL A 40 12.14 -8.95 7.07
CA VAL A 40 13.53 -8.82 7.55
C VAL A 40 13.54 -8.30 8.99
N SER A 41 12.73 -7.28 9.26
CA SER A 41 12.57 -6.71 10.60
C SER A 41 11.12 -6.34 10.80
N ASP A 42 10.62 -6.62 12.01
CA ASP A 42 9.31 -6.16 12.42
C ASP A 42 9.36 -5.51 13.80
N SER A 43 8.91 -4.27 13.87
CA SER A 43 8.77 -3.48 15.09
C SER A 43 7.45 -2.69 15.06
N ASP A 44 7.07 -2.11 16.19
CA ASP A 44 5.86 -1.28 16.27
C ASP A 44 5.90 -0.04 15.38
N LYS A 45 7.10 0.50 15.13
CA LYS A 45 7.32 1.72 14.34
C LYS A 45 7.58 1.45 12.87
N GLN A 46 8.30 0.37 12.56
CA GLN A 46 8.77 0.09 11.20
C GLN A 46 8.81 -1.41 10.93
N THR A 47 8.40 -1.78 9.72
CA THR A 47 8.54 -3.13 9.18
C THR A 47 9.28 -3.06 7.86
N ILE A 48 10.35 -3.85 7.74
CA ILE A 48 11.20 -3.94 6.55
C ILE A 48 10.97 -5.30 5.91
N ILE A 49 10.60 -5.29 4.64
CA ILE A 49 10.25 -6.48 3.86
C ILE A 49 11.10 -6.51 2.60
N ALA A 50 11.74 -7.64 2.38
CA ALA A 50 12.57 -7.94 1.23
C ALA A 50 11.74 -8.69 0.18
N GLN A 51 11.74 -8.20 -1.07
CA GLN A 51 11.16 -8.92 -2.20
C GLN A 51 12.22 -9.78 -2.87
N VAL A 52 12.11 -11.10 -2.70
CA VAL A 52 13.12 -12.08 -3.15
C VAL A 52 12.45 -13.04 -4.13
N PRO A 53 13.07 -13.36 -5.28
CA PRO A 53 12.52 -14.37 -6.17
C PRO A 53 12.42 -15.70 -5.46
N LYS A 54 11.33 -16.42 -5.74
CA LYS A 54 10.96 -17.67 -5.07
C LYS A 54 12.11 -18.68 -4.96
N LYS A 55 12.97 -18.77 -5.99
CA LYS A 55 14.14 -19.65 -6.04
C LYS A 55 15.18 -19.40 -4.93
N TYR A 56 15.29 -18.16 -4.43
CA TYR A 56 16.32 -17.76 -3.46
C TYR A 56 15.77 -17.48 -2.06
N VAL A 57 14.47 -17.68 -1.83
CA VAL A 57 13.81 -17.35 -0.56
C VAL A 57 14.41 -18.13 0.60
N ASP A 58 14.62 -19.43 0.44
CA ASP A 58 15.13 -20.27 1.53
C ASP A 58 16.58 -19.93 1.86
N GLU A 59 17.43 -19.72 0.85
CA GLU A 59 18.80 -19.25 1.03
C GLU A 59 18.83 -17.89 1.75
N TYR A 60 17.97 -16.95 1.34
CA TYR A 60 17.89 -15.63 1.96
C TYR A 60 17.42 -15.71 3.42
N LYS A 61 16.43 -16.57 3.72
CA LYS A 61 15.98 -16.82 5.11
C LYS A 61 17.08 -17.43 5.97
N GLU A 62 17.88 -18.35 5.44
CA GLU A 62 19.04 -18.89 6.15
C GLU A 62 20.08 -17.79 6.41
N LYS A 63 20.38 -16.94 5.42
CA LYS A 63 21.27 -15.78 5.61
C LYS A 63 20.75 -14.80 6.66
N LEU A 64 19.44 -14.56 6.74
CA LEU A 64 18.81 -13.70 7.75
C LEU A 64 18.97 -14.22 9.19
N LYS A 65 19.27 -15.51 9.39
CA LYS A 65 19.60 -16.04 10.74
C LYS A 65 20.95 -15.50 11.24
N ASN A 66 21.84 -15.07 10.35
CA ASN A 66 23.07 -14.40 10.74
C ASN A 66 22.75 -12.96 11.19
N PRO A 67 23.02 -12.60 12.46
CA PRO A 67 22.67 -11.28 12.99
C PRO A 67 23.41 -10.14 12.29
N VAL A 68 24.65 -10.37 11.82
CA VAL A 68 25.44 -9.36 11.10
C VAL A 68 24.75 -9.01 9.78
N PHE A 69 24.45 -10.04 8.98
CA PHE A 69 23.74 -9.85 7.71
C PHE A 69 22.37 -9.20 7.92
N LYS A 70 21.59 -9.67 8.91
CA LYS A 70 20.30 -9.08 9.24
C LYS A 70 20.41 -7.60 9.58
N GLN A 71 21.39 -7.22 10.41
CA GLN A 71 21.61 -5.83 10.79
C GLN A 71 22.06 -4.97 9.61
N GLU A 72 22.89 -5.50 8.71
CA GLU A 72 23.26 -4.80 7.46
C GLU A 72 22.03 -4.52 6.59
N GLN A 73 21.15 -5.51 6.41
CA GLN A 73 19.88 -5.32 5.68
C GLN A 73 19.01 -4.23 6.33
N ILE A 74 18.93 -4.22 7.67
CA ILE A 74 18.19 -3.18 8.41
C ILE A 74 18.83 -1.82 8.19
N ASN A 75 20.14 -1.69 8.37
CA ASN A 75 20.87 -0.43 8.24
C ASN A 75 20.75 0.16 6.82
N MET A 76 20.69 -0.68 5.78
CA MET A 76 20.44 -0.22 4.42
C MET A 76 19.08 0.48 4.29
N MET A 77 18.08 0.06 5.06
CA MET A 77 16.69 0.52 4.93
C MET A 77 16.25 1.49 6.03
N SER A 78 16.95 1.49 7.16
CA SER A 78 16.77 2.45 8.26
C SER A 78 17.45 3.79 7.92
N GLY A 79 17.00 4.43 6.84
CA GLY A 79 17.32 5.84 6.59
C GLY A 79 16.79 6.72 7.73
N ASN A 80 17.42 7.86 7.98
CA ASN A 80 16.86 8.87 8.89
C ASN A 80 15.43 9.22 8.46
N ALA A 81 14.52 9.50 9.40
CA ALA A 81 13.08 9.71 9.13
C ALA A 81 12.74 10.69 7.97
N ARG A 82 13.70 11.53 7.57
CA ARG A 82 13.62 12.53 6.49
C ARG A 82 14.19 12.10 5.13
N THR A 83 14.96 11.02 5.06
CA THR A 83 15.64 10.57 3.82
C THR A 83 15.40 9.08 3.61
N LEU A 84 14.82 8.75 2.46
CA LEU A 84 14.58 7.36 2.09
C LEU A 84 15.91 6.64 1.85
N PRO A 85 15.98 5.34 2.16
CA PRO A 85 17.17 4.54 1.96
C PRO A 85 17.58 4.45 0.49
N GLU A 86 18.83 4.05 0.26
CA GLU A 86 19.42 3.96 -1.09
C GLU A 86 18.58 3.07 -2.02
N GLY A 87 18.29 3.56 -3.22
CA GLY A 87 17.52 2.84 -4.23
C GLY A 87 16.62 3.77 -5.05
N LYS A 88 15.91 3.20 -6.02
CA LYS A 88 14.91 3.95 -6.80
C LYS A 88 13.54 3.76 -6.16
N ILE A 89 12.93 4.84 -5.68
CA ILE A 89 11.56 4.81 -5.16
C ILE A 89 10.62 4.56 -6.33
N ILE A 90 10.02 3.38 -6.36
CA ILE A 90 9.02 3.00 -7.37
C ILE A 90 7.69 3.63 -6.99
N ALA A 91 7.34 3.58 -5.70
CA ALA A 91 6.11 4.13 -5.19
C ALA A 91 6.26 4.51 -3.72
N GLN A 92 5.56 5.56 -3.32
CA GLN A 92 5.48 5.97 -1.92
C GLN A 92 4.12 6.60 -1.65
N ASN A 93 3.49 6.16 -0.57
CA ASN A 93 2.19 6.63 -0.12
C ASN A 93 2.20 6.95 1.36
N TYR A 94 1.29 7.84 1.73
CA TYR A 94 1.09 8.30 3.10
C TYR A 94 -0.40 8.24 3.42
N LEU A 95 -0.72 7.69 4.59
CA LEU A 95 -2.06 7.70 5.17
C LEU A 95 -2.07 8.67 6.35
N TYR A 96 -2.80 9.77 6.21
CA TYR A 96 -2.96 10.79 7.25
C TYR A 96 -4.33 10.70 7.93
N ARG A 97 -4.46 11.35 9.09
CA ARG A 97 -5.76 11.61 9.74
C ARG A 97 -6.76 12.27 8.79
N SER A 98 -6.29 13.20 7.95
CA SER A 98 -7.12 13.92 6.98
C SER A 98 -7.67 13.00 5.88
N ASP A 99 -6.96 11.94 5.49
CA ASP A 99 -7.45 10.97 4.53
C ASP A 99 -8.60 10.15 5.12
N ILE A 100 -8.45 9.70 6.36
CA ILE A 100 -9.51 8.99 7.10
C ILE A 100 -10.74 9.88 7.22
N LYS A 101 -10.54 11.14 7.63
CA LYS A 101 -11.61 12.15 7.70
C LYS A 101 -12.30 12.30 6.36
N ARG A 102 -11.55 12.55 5.28
CA ARG A 102 -12.10 12.78 3.93
C ARG A 102 -13.00 11.63 3.48
N ILE A 103 -12.62 10.39 3.77
CA ILE A 103 -13.38 9.20 3.37
C ILE A 103 -14.61 9.01 4.24
N TYR A 104 -14.49 9.20 5.54
CA TYR A 104 -15.66 9.14 6.42
C TYR A 104 -16.69 10.22 6.09
N GLU A 105 -16.21 11.45 5.88
CA GLU A 105 -17.02 12.63 5.54
C GLU A 105 -17.69 12.52 4.16
N SER A 106 -17.14 11.75 3.22
CA SER A 106 -17.82 11.49 1.94
C SER A 106 -19.06 10.60 2.09
N VAL A 107 -19.13 9.82 3.17
CA VAL A 107 -20.27 8.96 3.50
C VAL A 107 -21.20 9.64 4.50
N GLN A 108 -20.65 10.28 5.53
CA GLN A 108 -21.41 10.97 6.57
C GLN A 108 -20.85 12.38 6.85
N PRO A 109 -21.30 13.39 6.08
CA PRO A 109 -20.81 14.76 6.20
C PRO A 109 -21.07 15.38 7.58
N GLY A 110 -20.12 16.16 8.07
CA GLY A 110 -20.13 16.92 9.33
C GLY A 110 -19.96 16.10 10.60
N ALA A 111 -19.77 14.77 10.50
CA ALA A 111 -19.85 13.89 11.67
C ALA A 111 -18.49 13.44 12.22
N PHE A 112 -17.37 13.65 11.53
CA PHE A 112 -16.10 13.04 11.93
C PHE A 112 -15.56 13.59 13.25
N GLU A 113 -15.47 14.92 13.39
CA GLU A 113 -14.87 15.52 14.58
C GLU A 113 -15.74 15.29 15.82
N SER A 114 -17.07 15.38 15.67
CA SER A 114 -18.00 15.08 16.76
C SER A 114 -17.93 13.62 17.18
N LEU A 115 -17.79 12.68 16.23
CA LEU A 115 -17.59 11.26 16.51
C LEU A 115 -16.34 11.02 17.36
N VAL A 116 -15.20 11.57 16.93
CA VAL A 116 -13.92 11.40 17.63
C VAL A 116 -13.98 12.01 19.03
N LEU A 117 -14.54 13.21 19.17
CA LEU A 117 -14.67 13.88 20.47
C LEU A 117 -15.66 13.18 21.42
N THR A 118 -16.76 12.64 20.90
CA THR A 118 -17.84 12.06 21.72
C THR A 118 -17.52 10.66 22.21
N PHE A 119 -16.92 9.83 21.36
CA PHE A 119 -16.72 8.41 21.66
C PHE A 119 -15.26 8.06 22.02
N GLY A 120 -14.34 8.99 21.81
CA GLY A 120 -12.92 8.71 21.89
C GLY A 120 -12.40 7.90 20.69
N PRO A 121 -11.07 7.85 20.51
CA PRO A 121 -10.43 7.31 19.31
C PRO A 121 -10.76 5.84 19.01
N SER A 122 -10.62 4.93 19.98
CA SER A 122 -10.84 3.49 19.76
C SER A 122 -12.25 3.15 19.30
N ILE A 123 -13.26 3.79 19.91
CA ILE A 123 -14.67 3.58 19.54
C ILE A 123 -14.99 4.28 18.22
N ALA A 124 -14.42 5.47 17.98
CA ALA A 124 -14.58 6.18 16.72
C ALA A 124 -14.04 5.37 15.53
N VAL A 125 -12.87 4.73 15.66
CA VAL A 125 -12.31 3.83 14.63
C VAL A 125 -13.28 2.71 14.28
N ALA A 126 -13.82 2.00 15.27
CA ALA A 126 -14.77 0.91 15.02
C ALA A 126 -16.04 1.39 14.30
N LYS A 127 -16.53 2.60 14.62
CA LYS A 127 -17.68 3.22 13.95
C LYS A 127 -17.36 3.64 12.52
N ILE A 128 -16.18 4.22 12.27
CA ILE A 128 -15.71 4.59 10.93
C ILE A 128 -15.63 3.35 10.03
N ILE A 129 -14.95 2.30 10.52
CA ILE A 129 -14.82 1.00 9.85
C ILE A 129 -16.20 0.43 9.50
N LYS A 130 -17.13 0.42 10.46
CA LYS A 130 -18.49 -0.08 10.24
C LYS A 130 -19.29 0.77 9.23
N ALA A 131 -19.25 2.10 9.37
CA ALA A 131 -20.03 3.02 8.53
C ALA A 131 -19.60 2.98 7.06
N LEU A 132 -18.31 2.81 6.82
CA LEU A 132 -17.76 2.71 5.48
C LEU A 132 -17.96 1.32 4.85
N GLY A 133 -18.57 0.36 5.56
CA GLY A 133 -18.70 -1.03 5.10
C GLY A 133 -17.36 -1.76 5.05
N LEU A 134 -16.38 -1.26 5.79
CA LEU A 134 -14.98 -1.67 5.75
C LEU A 134 -14.68 -2.59 6.94
N SER A 135 -15.47 -3.63 7.16
CA SER A 135 -15.35 -4.53 8.33
C SER A 135 -14.02 -5.31 8.44
N SER A 136 -13.02 -4.93 7.63
CA SER A 136 -11.63 -5.37 7.65
C SER A 136 -10.76 -4.24 7.06
N PRO A 137 -9.43 -4.19 7.35
CA PRO A 137 -8.43 -3.30 6.74
C PRO A 137 -8.43 -3.18 5.21
N TRP A 138 -9.29 -3.87 4.48
CA TRP A 138 -9.57 -3.67 3.06
C TRP A 138 -10.15 -2.30 2.70
N GLY A 139 -10.81 -1.64 3.64
CA GLY A 139 -11.30 -0.30 3.37
C GLY A 139 -10.25 0.79 3.23
N ILE A 140 -9.06 0.49 3.74
CA ILE A 140 -7.84 1.28 3.63
C ILE A 140 -7.27 1.21 2.21
N VAL A 141 -7.46 0.08 1.53
CA VAL A 141 -7.07 -0.07 0.12
C VAL A 141 -7.86 0.91 -0.75
N GLY A 142 -9.15 1.09 -0.46
CA GLY A 142 -9.99 2.07 -1.16
C GLY A 142 -9.50 3.50 -0.99
N ALA A 143 -8.94 3.81 0.19
CA ALA A 143 -8.38 5.11 0.54
C ALA A 143 -7.04 5.43 -0.14
N LEU A 144 -6.17 4.43 -0.21
CA LEU A 144 -4.76 4.62 -0.57
C LEU A 144 -4.41 4.13 -1.98
N GLY A 145 -5.37 3.56 -2.70
CA GLY A 145 -5.22 3.06 -4.06
C GLY A 145 -5.06 1.55 -4.13
N THR A 146 -5.53 0.97 -5.24
CA THR A 146 -5.58 -0.48 -5.51
C THR A 146 -4.22 -1.20 -5.48
N TRP A 147 -3.11 -0.48 -5.58
CA TRP A 147 -1.77 -1.08 -5.59
C TRP A 147 -1.22 -1.39 -4.19
N LEU A 148 -1.85 -0.91 -3.12
CA LEU A 148 -1.47 -1.24 -1.73
C LEU A 148 -2.02 -2.58 -1.24
N VAL A 149 -2.88 -3.25 -2.01
CA VAL A 149 -3.51 -4.54 -1.66
C VAL A 149 -2.48 -5.60 -1.27
N GLU A 150 -1.37 -5.68 -2.00
CA GLU A 150 -0.33 -6.69 -1.74
C GLU A 150 0.50 -6.34 -0.50
N TYR A 151 0.59 -5.06 -0.16
CA TYR A 151 1.43 -4.53 0.92
C TYR A 151 0.71 -4.50 2.27
N ILE A 152 -0.60 -4.24 2.27
CA ILE A 152 -1.44 -4.21 3.48
C ILE A 152 -1.55 -5.60 4.13
N ARG A 153 -1.46 -6.68 3.33
CA ARG A 153 -1.54 -8.08 3.80
C ARG A 153 -0.37 -8.50 4.70
N VAL A 154 0.74 -7.76 4.70
CA VAL A 154 1.91 -8.15 5.48
C VAL A 154 1.71 -7.86 6.98
N LYS A 155 0.80 -6.95 7.32
CA LYS A 155 0.47 -6.61 8.70
C LYS A 155 -0.88 -7.18 9.14
N PRO A 156 -0.99 -7.66 10.39
CA PRO A 156 -2.27 -8.10 10.93
C PRO A 156 -3.24 -6.92 11.08
N GLU A 157 -4.54 -7.22 11.13
CA GLU A 157 -5.60 -6.20 11.20
C GLU A 157 -5.48 -5.32 12.45
N ASP A 158 -5.06 -5.90 13.58
CA ASP A 158 -4.85 -5.17 14.83
C ASP A 158 -3.78 -4.08 14.72
N TRP A 159 -2.73 -4.30 13.91
CA TRP A 159 -1.71 -3.29 13.68
C TRP A 159 -2.31 -2.10 12.94
N TRP A 160 -3.15 -2.33 11.92
CA TRP A 160 -3.83 -1.25 11.21
C TRP A 160 -4.82 -0.50 12.11
N THR A 161 -5.62 -1.23 12.89
CA THR A 161 -6.55 -0.66 13.86
C THR A 161 -5.82 0.23 14.87
N GLN A 162 -4.69 -0.23 15.40
CA GLN A 162 -3.86 0.56 16.30
C GLN A 162 -3.28 1.80 15.61
N SER A 163 -2.83 1.68 14.35
CA SER A 163 -2.35 2.84 13.58
C SER A 163 -3.45 3.90 13.42
N TYR A 164 -4.71 3.49 13.21
CA TYR A 164 -5.83 4.43 13.15
C TYR A 164 -6.05 5.17 14.45
N ILE A 165 -6.06 4.45 15.57
CA ILE A 165 -6.18 5.04 16.90
C ILE A 165 -5.07 6.09 17.09
N MET A 166 -3.82 5.72 16.79
CA MET A 166 -2.68 6.63 16.90
C MET A 166 -2.80 7.88 16.00
N LEU A 167 -3.32 7.74 14.78
CA LEU A 167 -3.60 8.87 13.88
C LEU A 167 -4.69 9.79 14.42
N LEU A 168 -5.76 9.22 14.98
CA LEU A 168 -6.87 10.01 15.55
C LEU A 168 -6.44 10.74 16.83
N GLU A 169 -5.55 10.12 17.61
CA GLU A 169 -4.91 10.69 18.81
C GLU A 169 -3.80 11.70 18.50
N ASN A 170 -3.41 11.83 17.24
CA ASN A 170 -2.23 12.60 16.80
C ASN A 170 -0.91 12.11 17.44
N SER A 171 -0.83 10.86 17.89
CA SER A 171 0.42 10.27 18.41
C SER A 171 1.37 9.82 17.31
N ILE A 172 0.84 9.66 16.09
CA ILE A 172 1.59 9.57 14.83
C ILE A 172 0.98 10.54 13.83
N TRP A 173 1.79 11.08 12.93
CA TRP A 173 1.36 11.97 11.86
C TRP A 173 0.84 11.21 10.65
N CYS A 174 1.47 10.08 10.30
CA CYS A 174 1.05 9.27 9.17
C CYS A 174 1.50 7.81 9.26
N VAL A 175 0.86 6.96 8.47
CA VAL A 175 1.44 5.67 8.08
C VAL A 175 2.05 5.81 6.68
N ARG A 176 3.35 5.60 6.57
CA ARG A 176 4.09 5.65 5.30
C ARG A 176 4.28 4.24 4.76
N VAL A 177 4.05 4.08 3.46
CA VAL A 177 4.37 2.85 2.72
C VAL A 177 5.28 3.19 1.56
N SER A 178 6.45 2.56 1.50
CA SER A 178 7.47 2.82 0.49
C SER A 178 7.86 1.53 -0.22
N HIS A 179 7.86 1.55 -1.55
CA HIS A 179 8.39 0.51 -2.40
C HIS A 179 9.64 1.03 -3.13
N ILE A 180 10.79 0.42 -2.84
CA ILE A 180 12.10 0.88 -3.27
C ILE A 180 12.78 -0.25 -4.04
N GLN A 181 13.08 -0.01 -5.32
CA GLN A 181 13.86 -0.93 -6.14
C GLN A 181 15.31 -0.98 -5.63
N ASN A 182 15.83 -2.19 -5.46
CA ASN A 182 17.26 -2.38 -5.30
C ASN A 182 17.95 -2.25 -6.67
N LEU A 183 18.95 -1.37 -6.76
CA LEU A 183 19.70 -1.14 -8.00
C LEU A 183 20.89 -2.08 -8.16
N LYS A 184 21.26 -2.82 -7.09
CA LYS A 184 22.33 -3.82 -7.14
C LYS A 184 21.80 -5.09 -7.81
N PRO A 185 22.62 -5.82 -8.59
CA PRO A 185 22.24 -7.08 -9.22
C PRO A 185 22.26 -8.25 -8.20
N THR A 186 21.73 -8.01 -7.01
CA THR A 186 21.70 -8.93 -5.87
C THR A 186 20.31 -8.90 -5.23
N TYR A 187 20.01 -9.88 -4.39
CA TYR A 187 18.77 -9.92 -3.64
C TYR A 187 18.88 -9.18 -2.30
N PRO A 188 17.77 -8.55 -1.84
CA PRO A 188 16.44 -8.54 -2.48
C PRO A 188 16.35 -7.62 -3.70
N ALA A 189 15.43 -7.93 -4.62
CA ALA A 189 15.22 -7.15 -5.85
C ALA A 189 14.54 -5.80 -5.59
N ALA A 190 13.73 -5.75 -4.54
CA ALA A 190 13.10 -4.55 -4.05
C ALA A 190 12.82 -4.67 -2.55
N TRP A 191 12.48 -3.53 -1.96
CA TRP A 191 12.17 -3.40 -0.56
C TRP A 191 10.81 -2.76 -0.41
N LEU A 192 10.05 -3.27 0.55
CA LEU A 192 8.83 -2.68 1.02
C LEU A 192 9.02 -2.26 2.48
N ILE A 193 8.71 -1.00 2.77
CA ILE A 193 8.83 -0.42 4.10
C ILE A 193 7.46 0.09 4.51
N LEU A 194 7.00 -0.32 5.70
CA LEU A 194 5.82 0.23 6.36
C LEU A 194 6.25 0.92 7.65
N GLU A 195 5.84 2.16 7.84
CA GLU A 195 6.25 2.98 8.98
C GLU A 195 5.09 3.75 9.59
N ARG A 196 5.10 3.87 10.92
CA ARG A 196 4.33 4.86 11.67
C ARG A 196 5.27 6.01 12.01
N LEU A 197 5.02 7.19 11.47
CA LEU A 197 5.83 8.40 11.64
C LEU A 197 5.14 9.40 12.55
#